data_AF-A0A3S9YIE2-F1
#
_entry.id   AF-A0A3S9YIE2-F1
#
_cell.length_a   1.000
_cell.length_b   1.000
_cell.length_c   1.000
_cell.angle_alpha   90.00
_cell.angle_beta   90.00
_cell.angle_gamma   90.00
#
_symmetry.space_group_name_H-M   'P 1'
#
loop_
_entity.id
_entity.type
_entity.pdbx_description
1 polymer ?
#
loop_
_entity_poly.entity_id
_entity_poly.type
_entity_poly.pdbx_seq_one_letter_code
_entity_poly.pdbx_strand_id
1 'polypeptide(L)'
;MLRAAKADADDDGMERLTLLALGTAVCASDLTAVLADHKDITTQQLIDELVAARRDKGAEDTPMLDLLLAMRSDDPGQAAELLGNLIAGDHDVFLDLIVELGGYAATCVSLLAVLEISPVEDTLAELEETVRQFFAGKQPPRTGTAGQRQ
;
A
#
# COMPACT_ATOMS: atom_id res chain seq x y z
N MET A 1 28.69 -13.33 -21.32
CA MET A 1 27.37 -12.86 -21.76
C MET A 1 26.21 -13.48 -20.97
N LEU A 2 26.18 -14.80 -20.72
CA LEU A 2 25.06 -15.44 -19.99
C LEU A 2 24.87 -14.96 -18.53
N ARG A 3 25.96 -14.66 -17.81
CA ARG A 3 25.89 -14.08 -16.45
C ARG A 3 25.44 -12.62 -16.42
N ALA A 4 25.79 -11.86 -17.45
CA ALA A 4 25.37 -10.45 -17.57
C ALA A 4 23.89 -10.37 -17.95
N ALA A 5 23.41 -11.21 -18.87
CA ALA A 5 21.99 -11.30 -19.22
C ALA A 5 21.11 -11.84 -18.07
N LYS A 6 21.66 -12.72 -17.22
CA LYS A 6 20.97 -13.17 -16.00
C LYS A 6 20.96 -12.07 -14.94
N ALA A 7 22.06 -11.35 -14.76
CA ALA A 7 22.10 -10.21 -13.85
C ALA A 7 21.15 -9.09 -14.30
N ASP A 8 21.11 -8.75 -15.60
CA ASP A 8 20.14 -7.78 -16.17
C ASP A 8 18.69 -8.24 -15.95
N ALA A 9 18.39 -9.52 -16.18
CA ALA A 9 17.05 -10.06 -15.95
C ALA A 9 16.67 -10.12 -14.47
N ASP A 10 17.66 -10.35 -13.59
CA ASP A 10 17.48 -10.32 -12.14
C ASP A 10 17.33 -8.85 -11.65
N ASP A 11 18.01 -7.87 -12.27
CA ASP A 11 17.92 -6.43 -11.96
C ASP A 11 16.61 -5.80 -12.47
N ASP A 12 16.24 -6.06 -13.73
CA ASP A 12 14.93 -5.72 -14.31
C ASP A 12 13.78 -6.40 -13.53
N GLY A 13 14.02 -7.61 -13.03
CA GLY A 13 13.07 -8.36 -12.21
C GLY A 13 12.83 -7.68 -10.86
N MET A 14 13.90 -7.27 -10.20
CA MET A 14 13.82 -6.57 -8.92
C MET A 14 13.22 -5.18 -9.03
N GLU A 15 13.53 -4.44 -10.10
CA GLU A 15 12.89 -3.15 -10.35
C GLU A 15 11.37 -3.32 -10.50
N ARG A 16 10.91 -4.30 -11.29
CA ARG A 16 9.48 -4.60 -11.46
C ARG A 16 8.79 -4.98 -10.16
N LEU A 17 9.44 -5.80 -9.33
CA LEU A 17 8.89 -6.19 -8.03
C LEU A 17 8.83 -4.99 -7.07
N THR A 18 9.81 -4.10 -7.12
CA THR A 18 9.82 -2.86 -6.32
C THR A 18 8.69 -1.93 -6.74
N LEU A 19 8.47 -1.76 -8.05
CA LEU A 19 7.34 -1.00 -8.57
C LEU A 19 6.00 -1.63 -8.19
N LEU A 20 5.90 -2.96 -8.21
CA LEU A 20 4.71 -3.68 -7.76
C LEU A 20 4.45 -3.45 -6.27
N ALA A 21 5.48 -3.56 -5.43
CA ALA A 21 5.38 -3.29 -3.99
C ALA A 21 4.90 -1.86 -3.73
N LEU A 22 5.50 -0.87 -4.40
CA LEU A 22 5.12 0.54 -4.28
C LEU A 22 3.68 0.79 -4.73
N GLY A 23 3.30 0.31 -5.93
CA GLY A 23 1.95 0.48 -6.44
C GLY A 23 0.90 -0.15 -5.51
N THR A 24 1.18 -1.34 -4.98
CA THR A 24 0.29 -2.02 -4.04
C THR A 24 0.22 -1.28 -2.69
N ALA A 25 1.35 -0.76 -2.20
CA ALA A 25 1.40 0.04 -0.98
C ALA A 25 0.64 1.36 -1.10
N VAL A 26 0.71 2.02 -2.25
CA VAL A 26 -0.12 3.20 -2.56
C VAL A 26 -1.60 2.85 -2.47
N CYS A 27 -2.05 1.79 -3.16
CA CYS A 27 -3.44 1.36 -3.10
C CYS A 27 -3.89 1.04 -1.67
N ALA A 28 -3.10 0.23 -0.95
CA ALA A 28 -3.39 -0.16 0.40
C ALA A 28 -3.48 1.05 1.35
N SER A 29 -2.59 2.03 1.18
CA SER A 29 -2.56 3.27 1.95
C SER A 29 -3.78 4.16 1.67
N ASP A 30 -4.16 4.31 0.41
CA ASP A 30 -5.33 5.09 -0.01
C ASP A 30 -6.64 4.46 0.52
N LEU A 31 -6.80 3.15 0.35
CA LEU A 31 -7.93 2.40 0.89
C LEU A 31 -8.03 2.50 2.42
N THR A 32 -6.90 2.47 3.12
CA THR A 32 -6.86 2.66 4.58
C THR A 32 -7.35 4.05 4.96
N ALA A 33 -7.00 5.07 4.17
CA ALA A 33 -7.47 6.43 4.40
C ALA A 33 -8.99 6.55 4.22
N VAL A 34 -9.56 5.95 3.17
CA VAL A 34 -11.01 5.93 2.95
C VAL A 34 -11.74 5.24 4.10
N LEU A 35 -11.24 4.08 4.55
CA LEU A 35 -11.82 3.34 5.68
C LEU A 35 -11.72 4.11 7.01
N ALA A 36 -10.61 4.83 7.22
CA ALA A 36 -10.43 5.65 8.42
C ALA A 36 -11.40 6.85 8.43
N ASP A 37 -11.54 7.53 7.29
CA ASP A 37 -12.47 8.66 7.11
C ASP A 37 -13.91 8.23 7.38
N HIS A 38 -14.33 7.07 6.85
CA HIS A 38 -15.65 6.51 7.13
C HIS A 38 -15.89 6.22 8.63
N LYS A 39 -14.84 5.89 9.38
CA LYS A 39 -14.90 5.66 10.83
C LYS A 39 -14.78 6.93 11.67
N ASP A 40 -14.62 8.11 11.05
CA ASP A 40 -14.33 9.39 11.72
C ASP A 40 -13.06 9.32 12.60
N ILE A 41 -12.04 8.60 12.14
CA ILE A 41 -10.74 8.48 12.79
C ILE A 41 -9.61 8.79 11.81
N THR A 42 -8.42 9.07 12.34
CA THR A 42 -7.23 9.25 11.52
C THR A 42 -6.74 7.90 10.96
N THR A 43 -6.08 7.93 9.80
CA THR A 43 -5.39 6.76 9.24
C THR A 43 -4.41 6.13 10.24
N GLN A 44 -3.72 6.96 11.04
CA GLN A 44 -2.82 6.49 12.09
C GLN A 44 -3.58 5.66 13.14
N GLN A 45 -4.72 6.16 13.63
CA GLN A 45 -5.53 5.44 14.62
C GLN A 45 -6.04 4.10 14.06
N LEU A 46 -6.45 4.05 12.79
CA LEU A 46 -6.86 2.80 12.16
C LEU A 46 -5.68 1.81 12.05
N ILE A 47 -4.47 2.29 11.74
CA ILE A 47 -3.26 1.46 11.71
C ILE A 47 -2.92 0.95 13.11
N ASP A 48 -3.02 1.80 14.14
CA ASP A 48 -2.78 1.41 15.52
C ASP A 48 -3.79 0.34 16.00
N GLU A 49 -5.07 0.45 15.59
CA GLU A 49 -6.08 -0.58 15.82
C GLU A 49 -5.72 -1.91 15.14
N LEU A 50 -5.20 -1.87 13.90
CA LEU A 50 -4.74 -3.05 13.18
C LEU A 50 -3.55 -3.71 13.88
N VAL A 51 -2.56 -2.93 14.34
CA VAL A 51 -1.42 -3.42 15.14
C VAL A 51 -1.91 -4.11 16.40
N ALA A 52 -2.79 -3.46 17.16
CA ALA A 52 -3.34 -4.02 18.39
C ALA A 52 -4.09 -5.34 18.14
N ALA A 53 -4.94 -5.39 17.11
CA ALA A 53 -5.70 -6.58 16.76
C ALA A 53 -4.82 -7.77 16.33
N ARG A 54 -3.68 -7.50 15.68
CA ARG A 54 -2.68 -8.54 15.33
C ARG A 54 -1.99 -9.07 16.57
N ARG A 55 -1.54 -8.18 17.47
CA ARG A 55 -0.90 -8.54 18.73
C ARG A 55 -1.82 -9.39 19.60
N ASP A 56 -3.10 -9.03 19.71
CA ASP A 56 -4.10 -9.79 20.47
C ASP A 56 -4.33 -11.20 19.91
N LYS A 57 -4.10 -11.39 18.61
CA LYS A 57 -4.16 -12.71 17.94
C LYS A 57 -2.83 -13.47 18.00
N GLY A 58 -1.79 -12.91 18.63
CA GLY A 58 -0.45 -13.50 18.66
C GLY A 58 0.23 -13.56 17.29
N ALA A 59 -0.18 -12.71 16.34
CA ALA A 59 0.49 -12.58 15.06
C ALA A 59 1.79 -11.77 15.20
N GLU A 60 2.81 -12.15 14.43
CA GLU A 60 4.08 -11.42 14.39
C GLU A 60 3.92 -10.04 13.74
N ASP A 61 4.80 -9.12 14.12
CA ASP A 61 4.89 -7.79 13.52
C ASP A 61 5.34 -7.92 12.06
N THR A 62 4.74 -7.14 11.17
CA THR A 62 4.96 -7.24 9.72
C THR A 62 5.38 -5.90 9.11
N PRO A 63 6.28 -5.91 8.11
CA PRO A 63 6.73 -4.68 7.45
C PRO A 63 5.61 -3.93 6.71
N MET A 64 4.46 -4.56 6.48
CA MET A 64 3.30 -3.94 5.84
C MET A 64 2.84 -2.68 6.56
N LEU A 65 2.72 -2.71 7.89
CA LEU A 65 2.18 -1.58 8.66
C LEU A 65 3.15 -0.40 8.67
N ASP A 66 4.44 -0.68 8.83
CA ASP A 66 5.49 0.33 8.73
C ASP A 66 5.54 0.98 7.34
N LEU A 67 5.36 0.18 6.28
CA LEU A 67 5.30 0.70 4.93
C LEU A 67 4.05 1.57 4.69
N LEU A 68 2.89 1.18 5.21
CA LEU A 68 1.66 1.99 5.13
C LEU A 68 1.84 3.36 5.80
N LEU A 69 2.54 3.40 6.94
CA LEU A 69 2.89 4.64 7.63
C LEU A 69 3.89 5.46 6.83
N ALA A 70 4.94 4.84 6.30
CA ALA A 70 5.95 5.51 5.48
C ALA A 70 5.34 6.12 4.21
N MET A 71 4.37 5.44 3.57
CA MET A 71 3.64 5.95 2.40
C MET A 71 2.81 7.20 2.69
N ARG A 72 2.49 7.48 3.95
CA ARG A 72 1.72 8.65 4.40
C ARG A 72 2.60 9.75 5.00
N SER A 73 3.89 9.49 5.20
CA SER A 73 4.82 10.46 5.73
C SER A 73 5.11 11.55 4.68
N ASP A 74 5.57 12.71 5.15
CA ASP A 74 6.02 13.78 4.25
C ASP A 74 7.43 13.50 3.67
N ASP A 75 8.05 12.38 4.06
CA ASP A 75 9.36 11.95 3.56
C ASP A 75 9.21 10.73 2.62
N PRO A 76 9.14 10.94 1.29
CA PRO A 76 9.04 9.85 0.33
C PRO A 76 10.27 8.93 0.33
N GLY A 77 11.41 9.37 0.90
CA GLY A 77 12.61 8.55 1.06
C GLY A 77 12.40 7.40 2.05
N GLN A 78 11.49 7.53 3.01
CA GLN A 78 11.28 6.55 4.07
C GLN A 78 10.72 5.23 3.54
N ALA A 79 9.75 5.28 2.63
CA ALA A 79 9.19 4.07 2.01
C ALA A 79 10.23 3.38 1.11
N ALA A 80 11.02 4.15 0.37
CA ALA A 80 12.08 3.63 -0.48
C ALA A 80 13.21 2.97 0.34
N GLU A 81 13.59 3.57 1.47
CA GLU A 81 14.59 3.02 2.38
C GLU A 81 14.10 1.69 3.01
N LEU A 82 12.84 1.64 3.46
CA LEU A 82 12.26 0.42 4.02
C LEU A 82 12.27 -0.72 3.00
N LEU A 83 11.83 -0.46 1.77
CA LEU A 83 11.86 -1.45 0.70
C LEU A 83 13.30 -1.86 0.33
N GLY A 84 14.23 -0.89 0.24
CA GLY A 84 15.63 -1.16 -0.03
C GLY A 84 16.29 -2.05 1.03
N ASN A 85 15.96 -1.84 2.31
CA ASN A 85 16.45 -2.65 3.42
C ASN A 85 15.90 -4.08 3.36
N LEU A 86 14.62 -4.27 3.00
CA LEU A 86 14.05 -5.60 2.82
C LEU A 86 14.68 -6.33 1.64
N ILE A 87 14.85 -5.66 0.50
CA ILE A 87 15.49 -6.22 -0.68
C ILE A 87 16.93 -6.67 -0.38
N ALA A 88 17.69 -5.87 0.38
CA ALA A 88 19.07 -6.17 0.73
C ALA A 88 19.20 -7.23 1.84
N GLY A 89 18.22 -7.31 2.73
CA GLY A 89 18.27 -8.17 3.92
C GLY A 89 17.67 -9.56 3.70
N ASP A 90 16.42 -9.62 3.24
CA ASP A 90 15.66 -10.87 3.09
C ASP A 90 14.64 -10.76 1.96
N HIS A 91 14.96 -11.39 0.82
CA HIS A 91 14.14 -11.35 -0.37
C HIS A 91 12.79 -12.06 -0.19
N ASP A 92 12.73 -13.12 0.61
CA ASP A 92 11.47 -13.86 0.83
C ASP A 92 10.50 -12.98 1.62
N VAL A 93 10.99 -12.26 2.63
CA VAL A 93 10.18 -11.28 3.38
C VAL A 93 9.68 -10.15 2.49
N PHE A 94 10.49 -9.70 1.52
CA PHE A 94 10.06 -8.70 0.54
C PHE A 94 8.93 -9.21 -0.38
N LEU A 95 9.02 -10.47 -0.84
CA LEU A 95 7.94 -11.08 -1.63
C LEU A 95 6.67 -11.32 -0.80
N ASP A 96 6.82 -11.78 0.44
CA ASP A 96 5.71 -11.96 1.37
C ASP A 96 4.99 -10.63 1.66
N LEU A 97 5.74 -9.53 1.78
CA LEU A 97 5.18 -8.19 1.91
C LEU A 97 4.29 -7.81 0.71
N ILE A 98 4.70 -8.11 -0.52
CA ILE A 98 3.88 -7.83 -1.72
C ILE A 98 2.56 -8.58 -1.65
N VAL A 99 2.62 -9.87 -1.28
CA VAL A 99 1.42 -10.71 -1.13
C VAL A 99 0.52 -10.19 -0.02
N GLU A 100 1.10 -9.80 1.11
CA GLU A 100 0.36 -9.26 2.26
C GLU A 100 -0.35 -7.95 1.92
N LEU A 101 0.34 -7.01 1.25
CA LEU A 101 -0.24 -5.76 0.77
C LEU A 101 -1.40 -6.00 -0.20
N GLY A 102 -1.24 -6.96 -1.12
CA GLY A 102 -2.29 -7.32 -2.08
C GLY A 102 -3.52 -7.90 -1.38
N GLY A 103 -3.31 -8.81 -0.42
CA GLY A 103 -4.38 -9.40 0.38
C GLY A 103 -5.11 -8.37 1.24
N TYR A 104 -4.37 -7.44 1.85
CA TYR A 104 -4.93 -6.33 2.60
C TYR A 104 -5.74 -5.38 1.71
N ALA A 105 -5.20 -4.96 0.57
CA ALA A 105 -5.91 -4.10 -0.37
C ALA A 105 -7.23 -4.74 -0.87
N ALA A 106 -7.20 -6.03 -1.23
CA ALA A 106 -8.40 -6.77 -1.62
C ALA A 106 -9.44 -6.85 -0.49
N THR A 107 -8.98 -7.00 0.76
CA THR A 107 -9.84 -6.96 1.94
C THR A 107 -10.49 -5.59 2.10
N CYS A 108 -9.74 -4.50 1.94
CA CYS A 108 -10.28 -3.15 2.03
C CYS A 108 -11.30 -2.85 0.94
N VAL A 109 -11.04 -3.23 -0.32
CA VAL A 109 -12.01 -3.12 -1.42
C VAL A 109 -13.32 -3.85 -1.08
N SER A 110 -13.20 -5.08 -0.55
CA SER A 110 -14.37 -5.85 -0.13
C SER A 110 -15.13 -5.18 1.02
N LEU A 111 -14.42 -4.60 1.99
CA LEU A 111 -15.03 -3.86 3.10
C LEU A 111 -15.75 -2.61 2.63
N LEU A 112 -15.17 -1.83 1.71
CA LEU A 112 -15.82 -0.64 1.15
C LEU A 112 -17.15 -1.00 0.46
N ALA A 113 -17.18 -2.10 -0.28
CA ALA A 113 -18.39 -2.60 -0.91
C ALA A 113 -19.44 -3.08 0.11
N VAL A 114 -19.02 -3.83 1.14
CA VAL A 114 -19.91 -4.33 2.20
C VAL A 114 -20.49 -3.20 3.06
N LEU A 115 -19.72 -2.13 3.27
CA LEU A 115 -20.14 -0.94 4.01
C LEU A 115 -20.96 0.04 3.15
N GLU A 116 -21.25 -0.31 1.89
CA GLU A 116 -21.96 0.53 0.93
C GLU A 116 -21.29 1.90 0.69
N ILE A 117 -19.97 1.98 0.89
CA ILE A 117 -19.16 3.19 0.70
C ILE A 117 -18.87 3.40 -0.79
N SER A 118 -18.39 2.34 -1.45
CA SER A 118 -18.08 2.36 -2.88
C SER A 118 -18.21 0.95 -3.47
N PRO A 119 -18.84 0.79 -4.65
CA PRO A 119 -18.82 -0.47 -5.39
C PRO A 119 -17.39 -0.91 -5.73
N VAL A 120 -17.20 -2.22 -5.91
CA VAL A 120 -15.88 -2.80 -6.26
C VAL A 120 -15.33 -2.20 -7.56
N GLU A 121 -16.16 -2.09 -8.60
CA GLU A 121 -15.73 -1.59 -9.91
C GLU A 121 -15.24 -0.13 -9.84
N ASP A 122 -15.98 0.73 -9.14
CA ASP A 122 -15.63 2.13 -8.96
C ASP A 122 -14.35 2.27 -8.13
N THR A 123 -14.23 1.51 -7.03
CA THR A 123 -13.02 1.48 -6.20
C THR A 123 -11.80 1.06 -7.02
N LEU A 124 -11.90 0.02 -7.86
CA LEU A 124 -10.78 -0.42 -8.68
C LEU A 124 -10.38 0.63 -9.74
N ALA A 125 -11.36 1.32 -10.34
CA ALA A 125 -11.09 2.40 -11.28
C ALA A 125 -10.37 3.59 -10.61
N GLU A 126 -10.77 3.96 -9.40
CA GLU A 126 -10.10 4.99 -8.61
C GLU A 126 -8.67 4.59 -8.24
N LEU A 127 -8.45 3.34 -7.81
CA LEU A 127 -7.11 2.84 -7.50
C LEU A 127 -6.18 2.84 -8.71
N GLU A 128 -6.68 2.49 -9.90
CA GLU A 128 -5.90 2.56 -11.13
C GLU A 128 -5.41 3.99 -11.40
N GLU A 129 -6.28 4.99 -11.20
CA GLU A 129 -5.92 6.39 -11.36
C GLU A 129 -4.94 6.85 -10.27
N THR A 130 -5.14 6.46 -9.01
CA THR A 130 -4.22 6.76 -7.90
C THR A 130 -2.81 6.25 -8.19
N VAL A 131 -2.68 5.00 -8.66
CA VAL A 131 -1.38 4.40 -9.02
C VAL A 131 -0.74 5.15 -10.20
N ARG A 132 -1.54 5.47 -11.22
CA ARG A 132 -1.07 6.21 -12.40
C ARG A 132 -0.53 7.59 -12.03
N GLN A 133 -1.23 8.31 -11.15
CA GLN A 133 -0.80 9.62 -10.67
C GLN A 133 0.48 9.54 -9.86
N PHE A 134 0.56 8.59 -8.93
CA PHE A 134 1.75 8.35 -8.12
C PHE A 134 3.00 8.17 -8.98
N PHE A 135 2.95 7.28 -9.98
CA PHE A 135 4.10 7.06 -10.87
C PHE A 135 4.36 8.20 -11.86
N ALA A 136 3.36 9.05 -12.13
CA ALA A 136 3.56 10.27 -12.91
C ALA A 136 4.23 11.41 -12.10
N GLY A 137 4.59 11.18 -10.82
CA GLY A 137 5.11 12.21 -9.92
C GLY A 137 4.07 13.26 -9.54
N LYS A 138 2.78 12.96 -9.78
CA LYS A 138 1.66 13.78 -9.36
C LYS A 138 1.15 13.15 -8.08
N GLN A 139 1.43 13.80 -6.95
CA GLN A 139 0.90 13.34 -5.67
C GLN A 139 -0.63 13.14 -5.82
N PRO A 140 -1.18 11.95 -5.51
CA PRO A 140 -2.61 11.74 -5.65
C PRO A 140 -3.34 12.80 -4.82
N PRO A 141 -4.45 13.36 -5.31
CA PRO A 141 -5.23 14.32 -4.55
C PRO A 141 -5.52 13.65 -3.21
N ARG A 142 -5.16 14.32 -2.11
CA ARG A 142 -5.62 13.95 -0.78
C ARG A 142 -7.15 14.13 -0.83
N THR A 143 -7.87 13.09 -1.23
CA THR A 143 -9.33 13.07 -1.38
C THR A 143 -9.93 13.04 0.01
N GLY A 144 -9.98 14.21 0.64
CA GLY A 144 -11.11 14.55 1.49
C GLY A 144 -12.26 14.88 0.54
N THR A 145 -13.32 14.08 0.58
CA THR A 145 -14.55 14.26 -0.16
C THR A 145 -15.12 15.64 0.17
N ALA A 146 -14.81 16.65 -0.65
CA ALA A 146 -15.53 17.91 -0.65
C ALA A 146 -16.94 17.59 -1.16
N GLY A 147 -17.82 17.31 -0.20
CA GLY A 147 -19.23 17.13 -0.45
C GLY A 147 -19.76 18.24 -1.35
N GLN A 148 -20.36 17.84 -2.46
CA GLN A 148 -21.36 18.65 -3.13
C GLN A 148 -22.41 19.05 -2.08
N ARG A 149 -22.37 20.31 -1.66
CA ARG A 149 -23.55 20.96 -1.09
C ARG A 149 -24.10 21.89 -2.14
N GLN A 150 -25.30 21.55 -2.60
CA GLN A 150 -26.22 22.43 -3.30
C GLN A 150 -26.52 23.68 -2.47
#